data_AF-A0A0J1H5K6-F1
#
_entry.id   AF-A0A0J1H5K6-F1
#
_cell.length_a   1.000
_cell.length_b   1.000
_cell.length_c   1.000
_cell.angle_alpha   90.00
_cell.angle_beta   90.00
_cell.angle_gamma   90.00
#
_symmetry.space_group_name_H-M   'P 1'
#
loop_
_entity.id
_entity.type
_entity.pdbx_description
1 polymer ?
#
loop_
_entity_poly.entity_id
_entity_poly.type
_entity_poly.pdbx_seq_one_letter_code
_entity_poly.pdbx_strand_id
1 'polypeptide(L)' 'MSMPIEDIEVVCEKCGTIYQDWMRGSVNLDLDDFDEEYIDKCSSSVCPKCQHKVYHSALVVKNGVWKIKDC' A
#
# COMPACT_ATOMS: atom_id res chain seq x y z
N MET A 1 15.13 -2.79 6.79
CA MET A 1 14.00 -2.94 7.72
C MET A 1 12.74 -2.50 7.00
N SER A 2 11.65 -3.24 7.14
CA SER A 2 10.32 -2.87 6.65
C SER A 2 9.55 -2.16 7.78
N MET A 3 8.73 -1.15 7.47
CA MET A 3 7.87 -0.51 8.48
C MET A 3 6.80 -1.49 8.98
N PRO A 4 6.30 -1.33 10.22
CA PRO A 4 5.13 -2.08 10.67
C PRO A 4 3.89 -1.76 9.82
N ILE A 5 2.86 -2.59 9.95
CA ILE A 5 1.54 -2.30 9.39
C ILE A 5 0.86 -1.23 10.25
N GLU A 6 0.16 -0.31 9.58
CA GLU A 6 -0.59 0.78 10.20
C GLU A 6 -2.04 0.74 9.72
N ASP A 7 -2.99 0.86 10.65
CA ASP A 7 -4.41 1.03 10.34
C ASP A 7 -4.67 2.49 9.93
N ILE A 8 -5.42 2.68 8.84
CA ILE A 8 -5.69 3.98 8.23
C ILE A 8 -7.17 4.15 7.90
N GLU A 9 -7.61 5.41 7.92
CA GLU A 9 -8.89 5.80 7.33
C GLU A 9 -8.68 6.21 5.86
N VAL A 10 -9.42 5.58 4.96
CA VAL A 10 -9.34 5.82 3.52
C VAL A 10 -10.61 6.47 3.02
N VAL A 11 -10.46 7.55 2.26
CA VAL A 11 -11.56 8.20 1.54
C VAL A 11 -11.47 7.80 0.07
N CYS A 12 -12.48 7.10 -0.43
CA CYS A 12 -12.55 6.76 -1.85
C CYS A 12 -12.85 8.01 -2.70
N GLU A 13 -11.88 8.39 -3.54
CA GLU A 13 -11.94 9.48 -4.51
C GLU A 13 -13.03 9.30 -5.59
N LYS A 14 -13.47 8.06 -5.84
CA LYS A 14 -14.53 7.77 -6.83
C LYS A 14 -15.95 7.97 -6.29
N CYS A 15 -16.20 7.63 -5.03
CA CYS A 15 -17.58 7.55 -4.51
C CYS A 15 -17.79 8.21 -3.14
N GLY A 16 -16.74 8.79 -2.55
CA GLY A 16 -16.75 9.48 -1.27
C GLY A 16 -16.94 8.58 -0.05
N THR A 17 -16.92 7.24 -0.22
CA THR A 17 -17.04 6.32 0.91
C THR A 17 -15.79 6.39 1.77
N ILE A 18 -15.99 6.55 3.08
CA ILE A 18 -14.95 6.48 4.09
C ILE A 18 -14.95 5.06 4.66
N TYR A 19 -13.79 4.43 4.76
CA TYR A 19 -13.64 3.08 5.30
C TYR A 19 -12.26 2.90 5.96
N GLN A 20 -12.15 1.90 6.83
CA GLN A 20 -10.89 1.53 7.48
C GLN A 20 -10.20 0.45 6.64
N ASP A 21 -8.89 0.57 6.53
CA ASP A 21 -8.01 -0.43 5.92
C ASP A 21 -6.62 -0.33 6.57
N TRP A 22 -5.63 -1.03 6.03
CA TRP A 22 -4.25 -0.97 6.50
C TRP A 22 -3.29 -0.60 5.37
N MET A 23 -2.12 -0.10 5.75
CA MET A 23 -0.99 0.08 4.83
C MET A 23 0.32 -0.34 5.47
N ARG A 24 1.35 -0.49 4.64
CA ARG A 24 2.74 -0.59 5.10
C ARG A 24 3.57 0.44 4.37
N GLY A 25 3.97 1.50 5.08
CA GLY A 25 4.64 2.66 4.49
C GLY A 25 6.00 2.36 3.85
N SER A 26 6.67 1.26 4.22
CA SER A 26 7.85 0.79 3.50
C SER A 26 8.03 -0.72 3.49
N VAL A 27 8.49 -1.22 2.35
CA VAL A 27 8.75 -2.64 2.07
C VAL A 27 10.20 -2.81 1.65
N ASN A 28 10.94 -3.67 2.35
CA ASN A 28 12.33 -3.96 2.04
C ASN A 28 12.49 -5.36 1.41
N LEU A 29 12.56 -5.38 0.07
CA LEU A 29 12.69 -6.62 -0.69
C LEU A 29 14.10 -7.22 -0.66
N ASP A 30 15.08 -6.50 -0.10
CA ASP A 30 16.41 -7.04 0.16
C ASP A 30 16.45 -7.89 1.44
N LEU A 31 15.40 -7.83 2.28
CA LEU A 31 15.27 -8.61 3.51
C LEU A 31 14.16 -9.66 3.41
N ASP A 32 13.03 -9.31 2.81
CA ASP A 32 11.84 -10.12 2.75
C ASP A 32 11.46 -10.39 1.29
N ASP A 33 11.23 -11.65 0.91
CA ASP A 33 10.85 -12.03 -0.47
C ASP A 33 9.32 -11.96 -0.66
N PHE A 34 8.77 -10.75 -0.55
CA PHE A 34 7.34 -10.52 -0.76
C PHE A 34 6.98 -10.54 -2.25
N ASP A 35 5.85 -11.15 -2.59
CA ASP A 35 5.33 -11.16 -3.94
C ASP A 35 4.71 -9.81 -4.36
N GLU A 36 4.49 -9.64 -5.66
CA GLU A 36 3.92 -8.40 -6.21
C GLU A 36 2.51 -8.11 -5.67
N GLU A 37 1.73 -9.15 -5.39
CA GLU A 37 0.38 -9.02 -4.83
C GLU A 37 0.41 -8.45 -3.42
N TYR A 38 1.33 -8.91 -2.57
CA TYR A 38 1.52 -8.37 -1.23
C TYR A 38 2.06 -6.94 -1.27
N ILE A 39 3.02 -6.65 -2.15
CA ILE A 39 3.55 -5.29 -2.35
C ILE A 39 2.44 -4.34 -2.81
N ASP A 40 1.48 -4.85 -3.58
CA ASP A 40 0.30 -4.11 -4.00
C ASP A 40 -0.68 -3.82 -2.87
N LYS A 41 -0.97 -4.80 -2.03
CA LYS A 41 -1.79 -4.61 -0.82
C LYS A 41 -1.15 -3.65 0.18
N CYS A 42 0.19 -3.64 0.29
CA CYS A 42 0.89 -2.70 1.18
C CYS A 42 0.65 -1.22 0.83
N SER A 43 0.33 -0.94 -0.44
CA SER A 43 0.21 0.41 -1.01
C SER A 43 -1.17 0.68 -1.61
N SER A 44 -2.18 -0.12 -1.29
CA SER A 44 -3.52 0.08 -1.86
C SER A 44 -4.63 -0.49 -1.00
N SER A 45 -5.82 0.04 -1.22
CA SER A 45 -7.05 -0.35 -0.54
C SER A 45 -8.17 -0.49 -1.56
N VAL A 46 -9.05 -1.49 -1.39
CA VAL A 46 -10.20 -1.67 -2.29
C VAL A 46 -11.44 -1.11 -1.62
N CYS A 47 -12.06 -0.10 -2.25
CA CYS A 47 -13.27 0.50 -1.73
C CYS A 47 -14.39 -0.55 -1.66
N PRO A 48 -14.98 -0.81 -0.47
CA PRO A 48 -15.98 -1.86 -0.32
C PRO A 48 -17.29 -1.54 -1.07
N LYS A 49 -17.56 -0.26 -1.36
CA LYS A 49 -18.80 0.19 -2.02
C LYS A 49 -18.74 0.10 -3.54
N CYS A 50 -17.70 0.65 -4.17
CA CYS A 50 -17.61 0.76 -5.63
C CYS A 50 -16.50 -0.09 -6.26
N GLN A 51 -15.75 -0.85 -5.44
CA GLN A 51 -14.63 -1.69 -5.86
C GLN A 51 -13.50 -0.92 -6.56
N HIS A 52 -13.48 0.41 -6.44
CA HIS A 52 -12.34 1.20 -6.89
C HIS A 52 -11.16 0.95 -5.98
N LYS A 53 -10.00 0.73 -6.59
CA LYS A 53 -8.74 0.56 -5.89
C LYS A 53 -8.09 1.92 -5.68
N VAL A 54 -7.97 2.29 -4.43
CA VAL A 54 -7.34 3.52 -3.95
C VAL A 54 -5.89 3.19 -3.65
N TYR A 55 -4.98 4.05 -4.08
CA TYR A 55 -3.56 3.82 -3.87
C TYR A 55 -2.95 4.79 -2.86
N HIS A 56 -2.02 4.27 -2.06
CA HIS A 56 -1.29 4.98 -1.02
C HIS A 56 0.20 5.02 -1.36
N SER A 57 0.90 6.02 -0.89
CA SER A 57 2.35 6.08 -1.06
C SER A 57 3.04 5.04 -0.16
N ALA A 58 3.74 4.09 -0.79
CA ALA A 58 4.64 3.17 -0.10
C ALA A 58 6.05 3.26 -0.70
N LEU A 59 7.05 3.21 0.16
CA LEU A 59 8.46 3.20 -0.25
C LEU A 59 8.95 1.76 -0.40
N VAL A 60 9.40 1.38 -1.58
CA VAL A 60 9.91 0.03 -1.87
C VAL A 60 11.41 0.11 -2.13
N VAL A 61 12.19 -0.76 -1.48
CA VAL A 61 13.63 -0.92 -1.76
C VAL A 61 13.93 -2.31 -2.31
N LYS A 62 14.72 -2.35 -3.38
CA LYS A 62 15.25 -3.57 -4.00
C LYS A 62 16.62 -3.30 -4.61
N ASN A 63 17.58 -4.18 -4.37
CA ASN A 63 18.98 -4.03 -4.73
C ASN A 63 19.57 -2.67 -4.30
N GLY A 64 19.20 -2.18 -3.12
CA GLY A 64 19.61 -0.86 -2.62
C GLY A 64 19.00 0.35 -3.36
N VAL A 65 18.12 0.13 -4.33
CA VAL A 65 17.41 1.20 -5.06
C VAL A 65 16.07 1.47 -4.39
N TRP A 66 15.87 2.71 -3.96
CA TRP A 66 14.63 3.17 -3.34
C TRP A 66 13.70 3.78 -4.38
N LYS A 67 12.44 3.36 -4.38
CA LYS A 67 11.40 3.90 -5.25
C LYS A 67 10.13 4.16 -4.45
N ILE A 68 9.53 5.32 -4.67
CA ILE A 68 8.12 5.50 -4.30
C ILE A 68 7.33 4.64 -5.28
N LYS A 69 6.40 3.84 -4.76
CA LYS A 69 5.48 3.12 -5.62
C LYS A 69 4.52 4.15 -6.22
N ASP A 70 4.84 4.60 -7.43
CA ASP A 70 3.97 5.42 -8.26
C ASP A 70 2.75 4.57 -8.64
N CYS A 71 1.57 5.17 -8.50
CA CYS A 71 0.28 4.49 -8.60
C CYS A 71 -0.51 4.97 -9.82
#